data_AF-A0AAU9X488-F1
#
_entry.id   AF-A0AAU9X488-F1
#
_cell.length_a   1.000
_cell.length_b   1.000
_cell.length_c   1.000
_cell.angle_alpha   90.00
_cell.angle_beta   90.00
_cell.angle_gamma   90.00
#
_symmetry.space_group_name_H-M   'P 1'
#
loop_
_entity.id
_entity.type
_entity.pdbx_description
1 polymer ?
#
loop_
_entity_poly.entity_id
_entity_poly.type
_entity_poly.pdbx_seq_one_letter_code
_entity_poly.pdbx_strand_id
1 'polypeptide(L)'
;MKFCALIFLVYLAIGAVAGKKNKLCSKILDKLSDLEDLINKKQDCCEPKPVTPPSSCKEIYDKDSASPNKAYDLKLGDKDVSVYCSMSGELGDCGGGGWTLVMKTDGAKQTFVYDSKVWSSMSSVSPENGDTGLDHLETLLPTYWSTSFSKICLGMKIDGVTRFLRLHQKADSLYALIGDGQYRATSLGRDVWKKLIGPNASLQRNCNQEGFSSRVTSTGHTRVRIGIISNQEGDCHTPDSFIGFGAGGSGFKNACGNGASWGPDNGDKNIKAFGYIFVQ
;
A
#
# COMPACT_ATOMS: atom_id res chain seq x y z
N MET A 1 20.70 28.97 -22.76
CA MET A 1 22.12 29.36 -23.01
C MET A 1 22.33 30.33 -24.17
N LYS A 2 21.87 30.09 -25.42
CA LYS A 2 22.18 30.97 -26.58
C LYS A 2 21.61 32.41 -26.49
N PHE A 3 20.47 32.61 -25.83
CA PHE A 3 19.82 33.92 -25.73
C PHE A 3 20.43 34.84 -24.65
N CYS A 4 20.80 34.28 -23.50
CA CYS A 4 21.48 35.02 -22.42
C CYS A 4 22.86 35.55 -22.86
N ALA A 5 23.61 34.77 -23.66
CA ALA A 5 24.86 35.23 -24.24
C ALA A 5 24.67 36.42 -25.20
N LEU A 6 23.55 36.48 -25.92
CA LEU A 6 23.19 37.60 -26.78
C LEU A 6 22.88 38.87 -25.97
N ILE A 7 22.12 38.72 -24.88
CA ILE A 7 21.79 39.82 -23.96
C ILE A 7 23.08 40.38 -23.34
N PHE A 8 24.01 39.52 -22.92
CA PHE A 8 25.29 39.92 -22.34
C PHE A 8 26.18 40.69 -23.34
N LEU A 9 26.20 40.28 -24.61
CA LEU A 9 26.91 40.99 -25.67
C LEU A 9 26.30 42.38 -25.96
N VAL A 10 24.97 42.50 -25.87
CA VAL A 10 24.28 43.79 -26.01
C VAL A 10 24.59 44.71 -24.83
N TYR A 11 24.64 44.19 -23.60
CA TYR A 11 25.09 44.94 -22.42
C TYR A 11 26.52 45.47 -22.59
N LEU A 12 27.44 44.62 -23.05
CA LEU A 12 28.85 45.00 -23.29
C LEU A 12 28.97 46.06 -24.39
N ALA A 13 28.22 45.92 -25.49
CA ALA A 13 28.23 46.89 -26.59
C ALA A 13 27.67 48.26 -26.16
N ILE A 14 26.58 48.29 -25.39
CA ILE A 14 25.98 49.53 -24.88
C ILE A 14 26.89 50.18 -23.83
N GLY A 15 27.53 49.36 -22.97
CA GLY A 15 28.51 49.82 -21.97
C GLY A 15 29.76 50.44 -22.60
N ALA A 16 30.24 49.88 -23.71
CA ALA A 16 31.39 50.41 -24.46
C ALA A 16 31.10 51.75 -25.16
N VAL A 17 29.83 52.03 -25.50
CA VAL A 17 29.40 53.30 -26.12
C VAL A 17 29.11 54.39 -25.06
N ALA A 18 29.05 54.03 -23.78
CA ALA A 18 28.63 54.90 -22.66
C ALA A 18 29.71 55.88 -22.14
N GLY A 19 30.59 56.38 -23.01
CA GLY A 19 31.47 57.51 -22.69
C GLY A 19 30.73 58.80 -22.33
N LYS A 20 29.43 58.91 -22.64
CA LYS A 20 28.50 59.94 -22.14
C LYS A 20 27.13 59.31 -21.88
N LYS A 21 26.69 59.28 -20.61
CA LYS A 21 25.39 58.74 -20.17
C LYS A 21 24.22 59.50 -20.83
N ASN A 22 23.69 58.96 -21.93
CA ASN A 22 22.42 59.38 -22.52
C ASN A 22 21.26 58.72 -21.74
N LYS A 23 20.23 59.51 -21.37
CA LYS A 23 18.97 59.05 -20.75
C LYS A 23 18.27 57.92 -21.53
N LEU A 24 18.54 57.82 -22.84
CA LEU A 24 18.06 56.74 -23.69
C LEU A 24 18.77 55.40 -23.40
N CYS A 25 20.09 55.41 -23.15
CA CYS A 25 20.83 54.18 -22.84
C CYS A 25 20.40 53.59 -21.49
N SER A 26 20.11 54.42 -20.47
CA SER A 26 19.62 53.89 -19.19
C SER A 26 18.26 53.20 -19.35
N LYS A 27 17.32 53.80 -20.09
CA LYS A 27 16.01 53.19 -20.37
C LYS A 27 16.09 51.86 -21.12
N ILE A 28 17.10 51.70 -21.98
CA ILE A 28 17.31 50.45 -22.72
C ILE A 28 17.89 49.38 -21.79
N LEU A 29 18.82 49.74 -20.90
CA LEU A 29 19.37 48.85 -19.89
C LEU A 29 18.27 48.34 -18.92
N ASP A 30 17.40 49.24 -18.45
CA ASP A 30 16.30 48.86 -17.54
C ASP A 30 15.36 47.85 -18.20
N LYS A 31 14.98 48.07 -19.47
CA LYS A 31 14.13 47.13 -20.23
C LYS A 31 14.80 45.79 -20.52
N LEU A 32 16.12 45.76 -20.67
CA LEU A 32 16.86 44.51 -20.83
C LEU A 32 16.88 43.72 -19.52
N SER A 33 16.98 44.39 -18.38
CA SER A 33 16.86 43.76 -17.05
C SER A 33 15.47 43.18 -16.84
N ASP A 34 14.40 43.93 -17.15
CA ASP A 34 13.03 43.42 -17.06
C ASP A 34 12.82 42.18 -17.93
N LEU A 35 13.43 42.15 -19.12
CA LEU A 35 13.36 41.02 -20.04
C LEU A 35 14.14 39.80 -19.50
N GLU A 36 15.30 40.03 -18.89
CA GLU A 36 16.09 38.99 -18.23
C GLU A 36 15.32 38.37 -17.06
N ASP A 37 14.64 39.18 -16.25
CA ASP A 37 13.77 38.70 -15.17
C ASP A 37 12.59 37.88 -15.68
N LEU A 38 11.96 38.31 -16.78
CA LEU A 38 10.88 37.55 -17.44
C LEU A 38 11.37 36.23 -18.02
N ILE A 39 12.57 36.20 -18.60
CA ILE A 39 13.20 34.99 -19.13
C ILE A 39 13.52 34.03 -17.98
N ASN A 40 14.12 34.52 -16.90
CA ASN A 40 14.45 33.71 -15.72
C ASN A 40 13.20 33.12 -15.07
N LYS A 41 12.14 33.93 -14.93
CA LYS A 41 10.84 33.46 -14.42
C LYS A 41 10.22 32.39 -15.31
N LYS A 42 10.36 32.50 -16.63
CA LYS A 42 9.87 31.49 -17.58
C LYS A 42 10.74 30.23 -17.61
N GLN A 43 12.06 30.37 -17.45
CA GLN A 43 13.00 29.26 -17.32
C GLN A 43 12.70 28.43 -16.06
N ASP A 44 12.40 29.08 -14.94
CA ASP A 44 11.99 28.44 -13.68
C ASP A 44 10.61 27.74 -13.79
N CYS A 45 9.76 28.19 -14.71
CA CYS A 45 8.51 27.50 -15.08
C CYS A 45 8.71 26.31 -16.05
N CYS A 46 9.88 26.20 -16.71
CA CYS A 46 10.12 25.28 -17.81
C CYS A 46 11.22 24.24 -17.54
N GLU A 47 12.00 24.40 -16.47
CA GLU A 47 12.86 23.32 -15.96
C GLU A 47 12.03 22.43 -15.02
N PRO A 48 11.76 21.16 -15.37
CA PRO A 48 11.21 20.24 -14.40
C PRO A 48 12.25 20.14 -13.26
N LYS A 49 11.89 20.64 -12.07
CA LYS A 49 12.64 20.36 -10.85
C LYS A 49 12.93 18.86 -10.84
N PRO A 50 14.16 18.40 -10.52
CA PRO A 50 14.45 16.98 -10.43
C PRO A 50 13.44 16.36 -9.46
N VAL A 51 12.44 15.67 -10.02
CA VAL A 51 11.36 15.07 -9.26
C VAL A 51 11.98 13.83 -8.65
N THR A 52 12.36 13.90 -7.37
CA THR A 52 12.67 12.69 -6.62
C THR A 52 11.45 11.78 -6.73
N PRO A 53 11.58 10.56 -7.30
CA PRO A 53 10.43 9.71 -7.47
C PRO A 53 9.82 9.40 -6.10
N PRO A 54 8.49 9.37 -5.99
CA PRO A 54 7.82 9.21 -4.71
C PRO A 54 8.15 7.87 -4.07
N SER A 55 8.27 7.84 -2.76
CA SER A 55 8.56 6.62 -1.99
C SER A 55 7.30 5.82 -1.63
N SER A 56 6.13 6.43 -1.74
CA SER A 56 4.83 5.82 -1.40
C SER A 56 3.68 6.50 -2.15
N CYS A 57 2.54 5.80 -2.25
CA CYS A 57 1.32 6.40 -2.79
C CYS A 57 0.79 7.55 -1.92
N LYS A 58 1.05 7.50 -0.61
CA LYS A 58 0.73 8.55 0.35
C LYS A 58 1.40 9.87 -0.02
N GLU A 59 2.68 9.83 -0.38
CA GLU A 59 3.45 11.00 -0.79
C GLU A 59 2.88 11.65 -2.05
N ILE A 60 2.44 10.83 -3.02
CA ILE A 60 1.78 11.31 -4.25
C ILE A 60 0.45 11.97 -3.90
N TYR A 61 -0.36 11.31 -3.08
CA TYR A 61 -1.68 11.80 -2.68
C TYR A 61 -1.61 13.10 -1.87
N ASP A 62 -0.61 13.25 -0.98
CA ASP A 62 -0.43 14.47 -0.19
C ASP A 62 0.02 15.66 -1.07
N LYS A 63 0.69 15.40 -2.20
CA LYS A 63 1.04 16.42 -3.20
C LYS A 63 -0.15 16.78 -4.09
N ASP A 64 -0.90 15.78 -4.54
CA ASP A 64 -2.11 15.97 -5.36
C ASP A 64 -3.16 14.89 -5.07
N SER A 65 -4.14 15.27 -4.24
CA SER A 65 -5.25 14.40 -3.86
C SER A 65 -6.22 14.05 -5.01
N ALA A 66 -6.10 14.73 -6.16
CA ALA A 66 -6.86 14.42 -7.37
C ALA A 66 -6.15 13.42 -8.29
N SER A 67 -4.96 12.94 -7.89
CA SER A 67 -4.24 11.88 -8.61
C SER A 67 -5.15 10.67 -8.85
N PRO A 68 -5.18 10.08 -10.05
CA PRO A 68 -6.06 8.94 -10.36
C PRO A 68 -5.55 7.62 -9.75
N ASN A 69 -6.44 6.66 -9.56
CA ASN A 69 -6.06 5.28 -9.22
C ASN A 69 -5.36 4.63 -10.43
N LYS A 70 -4.09 4.26 -10.29
CA LYS A 70 -3.30 3.59 -11.32
C LYS A 70 -1.98 3.10 -10.73
N ALA A 71 -1.17 2.44 -11.55
CA ALA A 71 0.24 2.22 -11.24
C ALA A 71 1.04 3.53 -11.24
N TYR A 72 1.95 3.65 -10.27
CA TYR A 72 2.96 4.69 -10.20
C TYR A 72 4.32 4.04 -9.95
N ASP A 73 5.37 4.62 -10.52
CA ASP A 73 6.74 4.21 -10.23
C ASP A 73 7.17 4.79 -8.89
N LEU A 74 7.41 3.91 -7.92
CA LEU A 74 7.86 4.25 -6.58
C LEU A 74 9.36 3.98 -6.41
N LYS A 75 10.07 4.88 -5.73
CA LYS A 75 11.48 4.69 -5.34
C LYS A 75 11.57 3.93 -4.02
N LEU A 76 11.95 2.66 -4.09
CA LEU A 76 12.11 1.77 -2.93
C LEU A 76 13.60 1.41 -2.78
N GLY A 77 14.33 2.22 -2.01
CA GLY A 77 15.79 2.19 -1.98
C GLY A 77 16.37 2.62 -3.32
N ASP A 78 17.25 1.82 -3.90
CA ASP A 78 17.85 2.11 -5.22
C ASP A 78 16.97 1.68 -6.40
N LYS A 79 15.85 0.98 -6.16
CA LYS A 79 15.01 0.39 -7.21
C LYS A 79 13.74 1.20 -7.46
N ASP A 80 13.36 1.27 -8.72
CA ASP A 80 12.07 1.80 -9.14
C ASP A 80 11.11 0.62 -9.33
N VAL A 81 9.92 0.71 -8.74
CA VAL A 81 8.93 -0.37 -8.78
C VAL A 81 7.58 0.21 -9.15
N SER A 82 6.97 -0.32 -10.21
CA SER A 82 5.60 0.01 -10.59
C SER A 82 4.62 -0.63 -9.60
N VAL A 83 3.86 0.22 -8.87
CA VAL A 83 2.94 -0.21 -7.81
C VAL A 83 1.60 0.47 -8.00
N TYR A 84 0.53 -0.31 -7.91
CA TYR A 84 -0.82 0.21 -7.91
C TYR A 84 -1.09 1.06 -6.67
N CYS A 85 -1.46 2.32 -6.89
CA CYS A 85 -1.89 3.25 -5.88
C CYS A 85 -3.40 3.47 -5.96
N SER A 86 -4.10 3.24 -4.86
CA SER A 86 -5.48 3.66 -4.73
C SER A 86 -5.54 5.07 -4.13
N MET A 87 -5.93 6.02 -4.97
CA MET A 87 -5.99 7.45 -4.65
C MET A 87 -7.39 7.92 -4.27
N SER A 88 -8.44 7.15 -4.59
CA SER A 88 -9.81 7.51 -4.27
C SER A 88 -10.78 6.32 -4.32
N GLY A 89 -11.68 6.26 -3.33
CA GLY A 89 -13.02 5.69 -3.43
C GLY A 89 -13.20 4.16 -3.57
N GLU A 90 -12.24 3.43 -4.11
CA GLU A 90 -12.45 2.00 -4.44
C GLU A 90 -12.23 1.04 -3.26
N LEU A 91 -11.54 1.49 -2.20
CA LEU A 91 -11.25 0.68 -1.01
C LEU A 91 -12.30 0.80 0.09
N GLY A 92 -13.52 1.25 -0.25
CA GLY A 92 -14.69 1.27 0.63
C GLY A 92 -14.41 1.86 2.02
N ASP A 93 -14.65 1.07 3.07
CA ASP A 93 -14.50 1.43 4.49
C ASP A 93 -13.09 1.87 4.89
N CYS A 94 -12.07 1.61 4.07
CA CYS A 94 -10.74 2.15 4.30
C CYS A 94 -10.69 3.68 4.12
N GLY A 95 -11.48 4.21 3.18
CA GLY A 95 -11.63 5.64 2.93
C GLY A 95 -10.34 6.35 2.48
N GLY A 96 -10.48 7.61 2.07
CA GLY A 96 -9.35 8.45 1.64
C GLY A 96 -8.66 7.96 0.37
N GLY A 97 -7.36 8.28 0.26
CA GLY A 97 -6.49 7.94 -0.86
C GLY A 97 -5.03 7.82 -0.44
N GLY A 98 -4.14 7.50 -1.38
CA GLY A 98 -2.72 7.30 -1.10
C GLY A 98 -2.41 5.92 -0.49
N TRP A 99 -3.24 4.92 -0.78
CA TRP A 99 -3.02 3.55 -0.36
C TRP A 99 -2.05 2.85 -1.31
N THR A 100 -1.00 2.26 -0.75
CA THR A 100 0.06 1.55 -1.49
C THR A 100 -0.22 0.06 -1.48
N LEU A 101 -0.32 -0.58 -2.66
CA LEU A 101 -0.48 -2.03 -2.75
C LEU A 101 0.75 -2.74 -2.21
N VAL A 102 0.51 -3.77 -1.38
CA VAL A 102 1.57 -4.60 -0.78
C VAL A 102 1.51 -6.03 -1.29
N MET A 103 0.30 -6.60 -1.32
CA MET A 103 0.12 -8.02 -1.56
C MET A 103 -1.27 -8.32 -2.10
N LYS A 104 -1.32 -9.33 -2.98
CA LYS A 104 -2.53 -9.98 -3.49
C LYS A 104 -2.43 -11.49 -3.31
N THR A 105 -3.43 -12.12 -2.74
CA THR A 105 -3.41 -13.56 -2.42
C THR A 105 -4.68 -14.27 -2.86
N ASP A 106 -4.52 -15.44 -3.46
CA ASP A 106 -5.62 -16.33 -3.80
C ASP A 106 -5.79 -17.37 -2.69
N GLY A 107 -6.94 -17.34 -2.01
CA GLY A 107 -7.26 -18.31 -0.96
C GLY A 107 -7.27 -19.76 -1.44
N ALA A 108 -7.43 -20.02 -2.75
CA ALA A 108 -7.37 -21.36 -3.32
C ALA A 108 -5.94 -21.89 -3.47
N LYS A 109 -4.93 -21.02 -3.44
CA LYS A 109 -3.52 -21.38 -3.67
C LYS A 109 -2.77 -21.64 -2.37
N GLN A 110 -1.56 -22.19 -2.51
CA GLN A 110 -0.69 -22.50 -1.38
C GLN A 110 0.47 -21.50 -1.22
N THR A 111 0.56 -20.51 -2.12
CA THR A 111 1.64 -19.51 -2.16
C THR A 111 1.81 -18.78 -0.83
N PHE A 112 0.68 -18.41 -0.21
CA PHE A 112 0.65 -17.56 0.98
C PHE A 112 0.06 -18.23 2.21
N VAL A 113 0.05 -19.57 2.30
CA VAL A 113 -0.37 -20.24 3.56
C VAL A 113 0.49 -19.79 4.75
N TYR A 114 0.00 -20.01 5.97
CA TYR A 114 0.66 -19.54 7.20
C TYR A 114 2.17 -19.84 7.27
N ASP A 115 2.56 -21.07 6.93
CA ASP A 115 3.95 -21.54 7.00
C ASP A 115 4.82 -21.14 5.80
N SER A 116 4.24 -20.46 4.81
CA SER A 116 5.01 -20.08 3.63
C SER A 116 6.17 -19.17 4.02
N LYS A 117 7.36 -19.47 3.49
CA LYS A 117 8.57 -18.70 3.77
C LYS A 117 8.51 -17.27 3.24
N VAL A 118 7.55 -16.98 2.33
CA VAL A 118 7.31 -15.64 1.78
C VAL A 118 7.00 -14.61 2.85
N TRP A 119 6.36 -15.01 3.95
CA TRP A 119 6.06 -14.11 5.07
C TRP A 119 7.33 -13.60 5.76
N SER A 120 8.38 -14.43 5.79
CA SER A 120 9.65 -14.15 6.45
C SER A 120 10.79 -13.82 5.47
N SER A 121 10.51 -13.66 4.17
CA SER A 121 11.50 -13.29 3.16
C SER A 121 11.29 -11.88 2.61
N MET A 122 12.39 -11.24 2.22
CA MET A 122 12.37 -10.00 1.42
C MET A 122 12.48 -10.35 -0.05
N SER A 123 11.55 -11.17 -0.54
CA SER A 123 11.53 -11.65 -1.92
C SER A 123 10.15 -11.49 -2.52
N SER A 124 10.10 -10.96 -3.73
CA SER A 124 8.83 -10.74 -4.42
C SER A 124 8.23 -12.05 -4.93
N VAL A 125 6.91 -12.05 -5.08
CA VAL A 125 6.15 -13.08 -5.81
C VAL A 125 5.42 -12.36 -6.92
N SER A 126 5.66 -12.74 -8.18
CA SER A 126 5.05 -12.12 -9.37
C SER A 126 4.90 -10.59 -9.28
N PRO A 127 6.02 -9.85 -9.14
CA PRO A 127 5.99 -8.40 -9.00
C PRO A 127 5.41 -7.69 -10.24
N GLU A 128 5.42 -8.34 -11.40
CA GLU A 128 4.76 -7.87 -12.63
C GLU A 128 3.25 -7.69 -12.47
N ASN A 129 2.63 -8.36 -11.49
CA ASN A 129 1.21 -8.20 -11.18
C ASN A 129 0.96 -7.03 -10.20
N GLY A 130 1.98 -6.26 -9.83
CA GLY A 130 1.87 -5.16 -8.86
C GLY A 130 1.30 -3.87 -9.42
N ASP A 131 1.27 -3.73 -10.74
CA ASP A 131 0.81 -2.53 -11.46
C ASP A 131 -0.71 -2.52 -11.71
N THR A 132 -1.37 -3.65 -11.48
CA THR A 132 -2.83 -3.78 -11.55
C THR A 132 -3.48 -3.71 -10.18
N GLY A 133 -4.68 -3.12 -10.14
CA GLY A 133 -5.47 -2.97 -8.92
C GLY A 133 -6.14 -4.27 -8.45
N LEU A 134 -7.46 -4.22 -8.30
CA LEU A 134 -8.27 -5.30 -7.70
C LEU A 134 -8.58 -6.45 -8.67
N ASP A 135 -7.58 -6.94 -9.40
CA ASP A 135 -7.66 -8.14 -10.24
C ASP A 135 -7.48 -9.43 -9.43
N HIS A 136 -7.29 -10.58 -10.09
CA HIS A 136 -7.13 -11.88 -9.45
C HIS A 136 -5.74 -12.50 -9.70
N LEU A 137 -4.71 -11.66 -9.78
CA LEU A 137 -3.32 -12.07 -9.97
C LEU A 137 -2.56 -11.94 -8.64
N GLU A 138 -1.97 -13.04 -8.17
CA GLU A 138 -1.19 -13.03 -6.92
C GLU A 138 0.05 -12.15 -7.06
N THR A 139 0.39 -11.42 -5.99
CA THR A 139 1.63 -10.66 -5.92
C THR A 139 2.10 -10.45 -4.49
N LEU A 140 3.40 -10.32 -4.31
CA LEU A 140 4.04 -9.79 -3.11
C LEU A 140 5.12 -8.81 -3.56
N LEU A 141 4.97 -7.55 -3.19
CA LEU A 141 5.80 -6.46 -3.70
C LEU A 141 6.87 -6.04 -2.69
N PRO A 142 7.94 -5.35 -3.14
CA PRO A 142 8.92 -4.77 -2.23
C PRO A 142 8.37 -3.82 -1.19
N THR A 143 7.20 -3.22 -1.44
CA THR A 143 6.45 -2.42 -0.46
C THR A 143 6.10 -3.21 0.81
N TYR A 144 6.08 -4.56 0.75
CA TYR A 144 5.95 -5.45 1.91
C TYR A 144 7.02 -5.22 2.97
N TRP A 145 8.27 -4.99 2.57
CA TRP A 145 9.40 -4.82 3.49
C TRP A 145 9.99 -3.41 3.52
N SER A 146 9.59 -2.52 2.61
CA SER A 146 10.19 -1.19 2.45
C SER A 146 9.27 0.00 2.70
N THR A 147 7.96 -0.23 2.89
CA THR A 147 6.99 0.86 3.10
C THR A 147 6.53 0.93 4.54
N SER A 148 6.90 1.99 5.24
CA SER A 148 6.35 2.31 6.57
C SER A 148 4.93 2.83 6.45
N PHE A 149 4.11 2.53 7.46
CA PHE A 149 2.69 2.90 7.44
C PHE A 149 2.14 3.12 8.84
N SER A 150 0.95 3.73 8.87
CA SER A 150 0.13 3.96 10.06
C SER A 150 -1.21 3.22 10.02
N LYS A 151 -1.62 2.77 8.83
CA LYS A 151 -2.86 2.03 8.61
C LYS A 151 -2.66 0.90 7.62
N ILE A 152 -3.48 -0.13 7.78
CA ILE A 152 -3.59 -1.26 6.86
C ILE A 152 -5.03 -1.30 6.35
N CYS A 153 -5.21 -1.52 5.05
CA CYS A 153 -6.49 -1.82 4.45
C CYS A 153 -6.47 -3.26 3.95
N LEU A 154 -7.34 -4.09 4.53
CA LEU A 154 -7.53 -5.48 4.14
C LEU A 154 -8.78 -5.58 3.26
N GLY A 155 -8.65 -6.16 2.08
CA GLY A 155 -9.75 -6.43 1.17
C GLY A 155 -9.93 -7.93 0.95
N MET A 156 -11.18 -8.40 0.93
CA MET A 156 -11.51 -9.77 0.51
C MET A 156 -12.62 -9.72 -0.53
N LYS A 157 -12.39 -10.38 -1.66
CA LYS A 157 -13.37 -10.54 -2.74
C LYS A 157 -13.92 -11.96 -2.76
N ILE A 158 -15.23 -12.05 -2.63
CA ILE A 158 -16.01 -13.30 -2.58
C ILE A 158 -17.25 -13.08 -3.46
N ASP A 159 -17.49 -13.99 -4.39
CA ASP A 159 -18.65 -13.96 -5.31
C ASP A 159 -18.84 -12.60 -6.01
N GLY A 160 -17.72 -12.01 -6.46
CA GLY A 160 -17.70 -10.72 -7.16
C GLY A 160 -17.78 -9.49 -6.26
N VAL A 161 -18.06 -9.64 -4.96
CA VAL A 161 -18.17 -8.52 -4.01
C VAL A 161 -16.89 -8.40 -3.19
N THR A 162 -16.24 -7.24 -3.27
CA THR A 162 -15.07 -6.91 -2.43
C THR A 162 -15.52 -6.15 -1.18
N ARG A 163 -15.09 -6.61 -0.02
CA ARG A 163 -15.32 -5.94 1.28
C ARG A 163 -13.99 -5.58 1.90
N PHE A 164 -13.97 -4.44 2.58
CA PHE A 164 -12.75 -3.87 3.12
C PHE A 164 -12.82 -3.67 4.62
N LEU A 165 -11.67 -3.73 5.27
CA LEU A 165 -11.48 -3.51 6.70
C LEU A 165 -10.22 -2.67 6.91
N ARG A 166 -10.37 -1.56 7.63
CA ARG A 166 -9.25 -0.71 8.03
C ARG A 166 -8.74 -1.06 9.42
N LEU A 167 -7.42 -1.15 9.56
CA LEU A 167 -6.72 -1.28 10.84
C LEU A 167 -5.83 -0.07 11.05
N HIS A 168 -5.81 0.45 12.27
CA HIS A 168 -4.86 1.47 12.70
C HIS A 168 -3.67 0.77 13.37
N GLN A 169 -2.60 0.57 12.61
CA GLN A 169 -1.40 -0.11 13.07
C GLN A 169 -0.19 0.60 12.47
N LYS A 170 0.69 1.11 13.33
CA LYS A 170 1.97 1.69 12.91
C LYS A 170 3.02 0.59 12.85
N ALA A 171 3.80 0.56 11.76
CA ALA A 171 4.97 -0.31 11.63
C ALA A 171 5.93 0.25 10.56
N ASP A 172 7.19 -0.16 10.65
CA ASP A 172 8.22 0.22 9.67
C ASP A 172 8.02 -0.47 8.32
N SER A 173 7.39 -1.65 8.32
CA SER A 173 6.88 -2.36 7.15
C SER A 173 6.00 -3.55 7.59
N LEU A 174 5.31 -4.20 6.64
CA LEU A 174 4.47 -5.36 6.98
C LEU A 174 5.37 -6.56 7.33
N TYR A 175 6.52 -6.69 6.66
CA TYR A 175 7.59 -7.62 7.02
C TYR A 175 8.04 -7.44 8.48
N ALA A 176 8.32 -6.21 8.93
CA ALA A 176 8.72 -5.95 10.31
C ALA A 176 7.62 -6.29 11.31
N LEU A 177 6.35 -6.20 10.90
CA LEU A 177 5.20 -6.49 11.74
C LEU A 177 4.87 -7.98 11.86
N ILE A 178 5.07 -8.79 10.82
CA ILE A 178 4.60 -10.19 10.79
C ILE A 178 5.67 -11.23 10.42
N GLY A 179 6.83 -10.80 9.92
CA GLY A 179 7.88 -11.67 9.37
C GLY A 179 8.59 -12.52 10.41
N ASP A 180 8.67 -12.05 11.66
CA ASP A 180 9.18 -12.84 12.80
C ASP A 180 8.19 -13.90 13.31
N GLY A 181 6.96 -13.87 12.80
CA GLY A 181 5.88 -14.75 13.21
C GLY A 181 5.44 -14.57 14.67
N GLN A 182 5.81 -13.50 15.37
CA GLN A 182 5.35 -13.27 16.73
C GLN A 182 3.90 -12.78 16.74
N TYR A 183 3.13 -13.28 17.70
CA TYR A 183 1.75 -12.87 17.88
C TYR A 183 1.69 -11.42 18.37
N ARG A 184 0.85 -10.59 17.74
CA ARG A 184 0.57 -9.22 18.16
C ARG A 184 -0.93 -8.97 18.07
N ALA A 185 -1.55 -8.67 19.20
CA ALA A 185 -3.00 -8.57 19.30
C ALA A 185 -3.57 -7.34 18.57
N THR A 186 -4.79 -7.46 18.04
CA THR A 186 -5.66 -6.32 17.71
C THR A 186 -6.86 -6.30 18.65
N SER A 187 -7.73 -5.29 18.52
CA SER A 187 -8.93 -5.12 19.36
C SER A 187 -10.14 -4.67 18.53
N LEU A 188 -10.30 -5.18 17.32
CA LEU A 188 -11.41 -4.83 16.42
C LEU A 188 -12.71 -5.52 16.80
N GLY A 189 -12.60 -6.73 17.33
CA GLY A 189 -13.72 -7.59 17.67
C GLY A 189 -14.18 -8.50 16.51
N ARG A 190 -14.74 -9.64 16.90
CA ARG A 190 -15.24 -10.70 16.03
C ARG A 190 -16.13 -10.21 14.89
N ASP A 191 -17.12 -9.37 15.19
CA ASP A 191 -18.10 -8.91 14.20
C ASP A 191 -17.45 -8.08 13.10
N VAL A 192 -16.39 -7.34 13.43
CA VAL A 192 -15.63 -6.56 12.46
C VAL A 192 -14.90 -7.48 11.47
N TRP A 193 -14.29 -8.56 11.94
CA TRP A 193 -13.69 -9.57 11.06
C TRP A 193 -14.72 -10.27 10.17
N LYS A 194 -15.91 -10.60 10.70
CA LYS A 194 -16.99 -11.22 9.92
C LYS A 194 -17.46 -10.34 8.75
N LYS A 195 -17.34 -9.01 8.84
CA LYS A 195 -17.70 -8.10 7.74
C LYS A 195 -16.87 -8.33 6.47
N LEU A 196 -15.62 -8.80 6.56
CA LEU A 196 -14.82 -9.13 5.37
C LEU A 196 -15.45 -10.24 4.53
N ILE A 197 -16.16 -11.16 5.17
CA ILE A 197 -16.80 -12.31 4.52
C ILE A 197 -18.26 -11.99 4.16
N GLY A 198 -18.96 -11.22 5.00
CA GLY A 198 -20.35 -10.86 4.82
C GLY A 198 -21.32 -11.86 5.46
N PRO A 199 -22.57 -12.00 4.94
CA PRO A 199 -23.61 -12.80 5.58
C PRO A 199 -23.27 -14.28 5.79
N ASN A 200 -22.36 -14.83 4.98
CA ASN A 200 -21.94 -16.22 5.05
C ASN A 200 -20.79 -16.47 6.04
N ALA A 201 -20.30 -15.43 6.74
CA ALA A 201 -19.24 -15.56 7.73
C ALA A 201 -19.62 -16.54 8.84
N SER A 202 -18.69 -17.43 9.18
CA SER A 202 -18.87 -18.43 10.23
C SER A 202 -17.60 -18.54 11.07
N LEU A 203 -17.74 -18.58 12.38
CA LEU A 203 -16.64 -18.81 13.31
C LEU A 203 -17.17 -19.61 14.50
N GLN A 204 -16.34 -20.38 15.17
CA GLN A 204 -16.70 -20.93 16.48
C GLN A 204 -16.72 -19.81 17.54
N ARG A 205 -17.42 -19.99 18.65
CA ARG A 205 -17.88 -18.85 19.48
C ARG A 205 -16.84 -18.26 20.44
N ASN A 206 -15.81 -19.01 20.77
CA ASN A 206 -14.85 -18.72 21.84
C ASN A 206 -13.42 -18.51 21.27
N CYS A 207 -12.43 -18.38 22.17
CA CYS A 207 -11.08 -17.88 21.93
C CYS A 207 -11.05 -16.45 21.36
N ASN A 208 -11.58 -16.24 20.15
CA ASN A 208 -11.63 -14.96 19.43
C ASN A 208 -10.28 -14.22 19.40
N GLN A 209 -9.16 -14.95 19.35
CA GLN A 209 -7.82 -14.36 19.32
C GLN A 209 -7.59 -13.71 17.96
N GLU A 210 -7.43 -12.39 17.94
CA GLU A 210 -7.27 -11.58 16.73
C GLU A 210 -5.94 -10.85 16.66
N GLY A 211 -5.47 -10.61 15.44
CA GLY A 211 -4.32 -9.76 15.17
C GLY A 211 -3.35 -10.37 14.18
N PHE A 212 -2.06 -10.15 14.43
CA PHE A 212 -0.97 -10.56 13.58
C PHE A 212 -0.33 -11.85 14.10
N SER A 213 -0.10 -12.81 13.21
CA SER A 213 0.40 -14.16 13.52
C SER A 213 -0.37 -14.84 14.66
N SER A 214 -1.70 -14.73 14.63
CA SER A 214 -2.61 -15.40 15.58
C SER A 214 -2.47 -16.92 15.45
N ARG A 215 -1.99 -17.55 16.53
CA ARG A 215 -1.80 -18.99 16.66
C ARG A 215 -1.88 -19.43 18.11
N VAL A 216 -1.95 -20.74 18.30
CA VAL A 216 -1.78 -21.43 19.59
C VAL A 216 -0.51 -22.29 19.58
N THR A 217 -0.11 -22.80 20.74
CA THR A 217 1.09 -23.65 20.88
C THR A 217 0.87 -25.09 20.40
N SER A 218 -0.36 -25.59 20.50
CA SER A 218 -0.73 -26.92 20.03
C SER A 218 -0.63 -26.99 18.50
N THR A 219 -0.08 -28.10 18.02
CA THR A 219 0.13 -28.33 16.60
C THR A 219 -1.18 -28.68 15.89
N GLY A 220 -1.22 -28.45 14.57
CA GLY A 220 -2.36 -28.86 13.73
C GLY A 220 -3.58 -27.94 13.79
N HIS A 221 -3.68 -27.04 14.77
CA HIS A 221 -4.80 -26.11 14.89
C HIS A 221 -4.67 -24.88 14.00
N THR A 222 -5.79 -24.20 13.85
CA THR A 222 -5.95 -23.05 12.99
C THR A 222 -5.06 -21.89 13.42
N ARG A 223 -4.48 -21.23 12.42
CA ARG A 223 -3.57 -20.09 12.56
C ARG A 223 -3.67 -19.18 11.35
N VAL A 224 -3.47 -17.89 11.56
CA VAL A 224 -3.55 -16.86 10.51
C VAL A 224 -2.46 -15.81 10.70
N ARG A 225 -1.91 -15.29 9.59
CA ARG A 225 -0.89 -14.22 9.63
C ARG A 225 -1.50 -12.87 9.92
N ILE A 226 -2.71 -12.62 9.44
CA ILE A 226 -3.50 -11.44 9.78
C ILE A 226 -4.96 -11.88 9.87
N GLY A 227 -5.56 -11.85 11.05
CA GLY A 227 -6.93 -12.33 11.21
C GLY A 227 -7.31 -12.71 12.62
N ILE A 228 -8.46 -13.35 12.71
CA ILE A 228 -9.02 -13.93 13.93
C ILE A 228 -9.05 -15.45 13.84
N ILE A 229 -8.74 -16.12 14.94
CA ILE A 229 -8.95 -17.56 15.14
C ILE A 229 -9.96 -17.78 16.27
N SER A 230 -10.73 -18.86 16.21
CA SER A 230 -11.75 -19.16 17.21
C SER A 230 -11.96 -20.66 17.37
N ASN A 231 -12.47 -21.05 18.54
CA ASN A 231 -12.84 -22.42 18.90
C ASN A 231 -14.19 -22.48 19.63
N GLN A 232 -14.59 -23.66 20.07
CA GLN A 232 -15.83 -23.92 20.82
C GLN A 232 -15.59 -24.13 22.32
N GLU A 233 -14.35 -24.38 22.74
CA GLU A 233 -13.97 -24.57 24.15
C GLU A 233 -13.99 -23.26 24.94
N GLY A 234 -13.91 -23.34 26.27
CA GLY A 234 -13.80 -22.17 27.16
C GLY A 234 -12.39 -21.57 27.24
N ASP A 235 -11.46 -22.01 26.40
CA ASP A 235 -10.06 -21.59 26.37
C ASP A 235 -9.62 -21.23 24.93
N CYS A 236 -8.33 -20.96 24.72
CA CYS A 236 -7.77 -20.82 23.38
C CYS A 236 -6.61 -21.81 23.17
N HIS A 237 -6.89 -23.10 23.30
CA HIS A 237 -5.92 -24.14 22.97
C HIS A 237 -6.19 -24.82 21.64
N THR A 238 -7.44 -24.93 21.20
CA THR A 238 -7.80 -25.75 20.03
C THR A 238 -8.65 -25.01 18.98
N PRO A 239 -8.15 -23.90 18.38
CA PRO A 239 -8.85 -23.19 17.33
C PRO A 239 -9.03 -24.04 16.08
N ASP A 240 -10.28 -24.12 15.62
CA ASP A 240 -10.67 -24.83 14.40
C ASP A 240 -11.48 -23.94 13.44
N SER A 241 -11.44 -22.63 13.65
CA SER A 241 -12.01 -21.65 12.73
C SER A 241 -11.17 -20.39 12.62
N PHE A 242 -11.20 -19.74 11.45
CA PHE A 242 -10.55 -18.47 11.19
C PHE A 242 -11.30 -17.59 10.20
N ILE A 243 -11.02 -16.29 10.28
CA ILE A 243 -11.16 -15.35 9.17
C ILE A 243 -9.84 -14.60 9.04
N GLY A 244 -9.24 -14.59 7.85
CA GLY A 244 -7.99 -13.87 7.68
C GLY A 244 -7.17 -14.23 6.44
N PHE A 245 -5.94 -13.73 6.45
CA PHE A 245 -4.90 -13.89 5.44
C PHE A 245 -3.78 -14.77 6.00
N GLY A 246 -3.18 -15.57 5.14
CA GLY A 246 -2.13 -16.50 5.50
C GLY A 246 -2.58 -17.55 6.50
N ALA A 247 -3.69 -18.21 6.18
CA ALA A 247 -4.25 -19.24 7.03
C ALA A 247 -3.58 -20.62 6.83
N GLY A 248 -3.74 -21.49 7.82
CA GLY A 248 -3.32 -22.88 7.79
C GLY A 248 -3.78 -23.63 9.05
N GLY A 249 -3.59 -24.95 9.07
CA GLY A 249 -4.10 -25.81 10.14
C GLY A 249 -5.54 -26.29 9.91
N SER A 250 -6.05 -27.10 10.85
CA SER A 250 -7.40 -27.69 10.92
C SER A 250 -7.95 -28.25 9.60
N GLY A 251 -7.08 -28.72 8.71
CA GLY A 251 -7.45 -29.34 7.43
C GLY A 251 -7.93 -28.37 6.32
N PHE A 252 -7.94 -27.06 6.56
CA PHE A 252 -8.38 -26.09 5.55
C PHE A 252 -7.30 -25.86 4.48
N LYS A 253 -7.59 -26.26 3.24
CA LYS A 253 -6.83 -25.82 2.05
C LYS A 253 -7.29 -24.44 1.61
N ASN A 254 -7.05 -23.44 2.46
CA ASN A 254 -7.52 -22.08 2.26
C ASN A 254 -6.52 -21.09 2.87
N ALA A 255 -5.85 -20.30 2.03
CA ALA A 255 -4.87 -19.31 2.47
C ALA A 255 -5.47 -17.96 2.86
N CYS A 256 -6.67 -17.64 2.36
CA CYS A 256 -7.32 -16.34 2.54
C CYS A 256 -8.84 -16.49 2.47
N GLY A 257 -9.55 -16.03 3.49
CA GLY A 257 -11.00 -16.12 3.57
C GLY A 257 -11.45 -16.61 4.94
N ASN A 258 -12.37 -17.59 4.95
CA ASN A 258 -13.00 -18.12 6.15
C ASN A 258 -13.07 -19.65 6.17
N GLY A 259 -12.44 -20.27 7.16
CA GLY A 259 -12.63 -21.67 7.50
C GLY A 259 -13.33 -21.80 8.84
N ALA A 260 -14.32 -22.67 8.95
CA ALA A 260 -14.96 -23.00 10.23
C ALA A 260 -15.57 -24.40 10.17
N SER A 261 -15.31 -25.20 11.20
CA SER A 261 -15.91 -26.52 11.40
C SER A 261 -16.23 -26.73 12.88
N TRP A 262 -16.84 -27.88 13.23
CA TRP A 262 -17.09 -28.29 14.61
C TRP A 262 -18.03 -27.34 15.39
N GLY A 263 -19.23 -27.14 14.85
CA GLY A 263 -20.29 -26.35 15.49
C GLY A 263 -20.09 -24.84 15.50
N PRO A 264 -19.66 -24.21 14.38
CA PRO A 264 -19.52 -22.76 14.32
C PRO A 264 -20.88 -22.06 14.22
N ASP A 265 -20.89 -20.75 14.43
CA ASP A 265 -22.11 -19.94 14.58
C ASP A 265 -22.98 -19.80 13.33
N ASN A 266 -22.47 -20.17 12.14
CA ASN A 266 -23.20 -20.11 10.87
C ASN A 266 -22.96 -21.36 10.00
N GLY A 267 -22.80 -22.51 10.65
CA GLY A 267 -22.53 -23.80 10.01
C GLY A 267 -21.12 -23.90 9.41
N ASP A 268 -20.74 -25.11 9.01
CA ASP A 268 -19.40 -25.37 8.51
C ASP A 268 -19.15 -24.61 7.19
N LYS A 269 -18.00 -23.93 7.10
CA LYS A 269 -17.59 -23.11 5.96
C LYS A 269 -16.15 -23.36 5.57
N ASN A 270 -15.88 -23.28 4.27
CA ASN A 270 -14.54 -23.14 3.73
C ASN A 270 -14.58 -22.18 2.52
N ILE A 271 -14.81 -20.90 2.83
CA ILE A 271 -14.97 -19.83 1.84
C ILE A 271 -13.58 -19.29 1.52
N LYS A 272 -13.17 -19.44 0.26
CA LYS A 272 -11.93 -18.87 -0.27
C LYS A 272 -12.21 -17.49 -0.82
N ALA A 273 -11.38 -16.53 -0.46
CA ALA A 273 -11.43 -15.18 -0.97
C ALA A 273 -10.18 -14.88 -1.81
N PHE A 274 -10.30 -13.94 -2.74
CA PHE A 274 -9.14 -13.24 -3.25
C PHE A 274 -8.86 -12.05 -2.35
N GLY A 275 -7.69 -12.04 -1.71
CA GLY A 275 -7.29 -11.07 -0.70
C GLY A 275 -6.40 -9.97 -1.26
N TYR A 276 -6.59 -8.75 -0.78
CA TYR A 276 -5.79 -7.56 -1.08
C TYR A 276 -5.29 -6.92 0.21
N ILE A 277 -4.03 -6.52 0.25
CA ILE A 277 -3.46 -5.77 1.38
C ILE A 277 -2.83 -4.49 0.85
N PHE A 278 -3.29 -3.37 1.38
CA PHE A 278 -2.74 -2.04 1.14
C PHE A 278 -2.30 -1.38 2.45
N VAL A 279 -1.38 -0.43 2.36
CA VAL A 279 -0.88 0.34 3.51
C VAL A 279 -0.87 1.85 3.25
N GLN A 280 -1.02 2.65 4.30
CA GLN A 280 -1.09 4.13 4.26
C GLN A 280 -0.38 4.78 5.45
#